data_AF-Q3LG88-F1
#
_entry.id   AF-Q3LG88-F1
#
_cell.length_a   1.000
_cell.length_b   1.000
_cell.length_c   1.000
_cell.angle_alpha   90.00
_cell.angle_beta   90.00
_cell.angle_gamma   90.00
#
_symmetry.space_group_name_H-M   'P 1'
#
loop_
_entity.id
_entity.type
_entity.pdbx_description
1 polymer ?
#
loop_
_entity_poly.entity_id
_entity_poly.type
_entity_poly.pdbx_seq_one_letter_code
_entity_poly.pdbx_strand_id
1 'polypeptide(L)'
;MTAQTPIHVYSEIGKLKKVLLHRPGKEIENLMPDYLERLLFDDIPFLEDAQKEHDAFAQALRDEGVEVLYLETLAAESLVTPEIREAFIDEYLSEANIRGRATKKAIRELLMSIEDNQELIEKTMAGVQKSELPEIPAAEKGLTDLVESSYPFAIDPMPNLYFTRDPFATIGTGVSLNHMFSETRNRETIYGKYIFTHHPIYGGGKVPMVYDRNETTRIEGGDELVLSKDVLAVGISQRTDAASIEKLLVNIFKQNLGFKKVLAFEFANNRKFMHLDTVFTMVDYDKFTIHPEIEGDLRVYSVTYENEELRIVEETGDLAELLAANLGVERVELIRCGGDNLVAAGREQWNDGSNTLTIAPGVVVVYNRNTITNAILESKGLKLIKIHGSELVRGRGGPRCMSMPFEREDI
;
A
#
# COMPACT_ATOMS: atom_id res chain seq x y z
N MET A 1 4.23 30.83 2.15
CA MET A 1 4.40 29.75 1.16
C MET A 1 5.39 28.78 1.77
N THR A 2 4.98 27.54 2.01
CA THR A 2 5.86 26.45 2.44
C THR A 2 6.90 26.16 1.34
N ALA A 3 8.05 25.60 1.71
CA ALA A 3 9.05 25.20 0.73
C ALA A 3 8.48 24.10 -0.18
N GLN A 4 8.80 24.13 -1.47
CA GLN A 4 8.32 23.13 -2.42
C GLN A 4 9.03 21.79 -2.16
N THR A 5 8.31 20.79 -1.66
CA THR A 5 8.81 19.44 -1.37
C THR A 5 8.26 18.41 -2.36
N PRO A 6 9.00 17.32 -2.67
CA PRO A 6 8.53 16.29 -3.60
C PRO A 6 7.29 15.51 -3.12
N ILE A 7 7.13 15.40 -1.80
CA ILE A 7 5.97 14.79 -1.13
C ILE A 7 5.25 15.90 -0.34
N HIS A 8 3.92 15.93 -0.43
CA HIS A 8 3.07 16.86 0.32
C HIS A 8 1.67 16.25 0.53
N VAL A 9 1.49 15.51 1.62
CA VAL A 9 0.26 14.76 1.95
C VAL A 9 -0.14 14.99 3.41
N TYR A 10 -1.05 15.94 3.63
CA TYR A 10 -1.55 16.33 4.95
C TYR A 10 -3.05 16.05 5.16
N SER A 11 -3.67 15.27 4.26
CA SER A 11 -5.05 14.81 4.39
C SER A 11 -5.30 13.57 3.52
N GLU A 12 -6.37 12.82 3.81
CA GLU A 12 -6.88 11.76 2.93
C GLU A 12 -7.80 12.29 1.83
N ILE A 13 -8.32 13.51 1.98
CA ILE A 13 -9.42 14.05 1.17
C ILE A 13 -9.06 15.29 0.34
N GLY A 14 -7.96 15.97 0.65
CA GLY A 14 -7.49 17.14 -0.10
C GLY A 14 -7.32 16.81 -1.58
N LYS A 15 -7.52 17.81 -2.45
CA LYS A 15 -7.53 17.59 -3.90
C LYS A 15 -6.23 16.93 -4.35
N LEU A 16 -6.34 15.72 -4.89
CA LEU A 16 -5.21 14.89 -5.31
C LEU A 16 -4.54 15.53 -6.52
N LYS A 17 -3.21 15.64 -6.47
CA LYS A 17 -2.39 16.26 -7.53
C LYS A 17 -1.45 15.25 -8.16
N LYS A 18 -0.81 14.42 -7.33
CA LYS A 18 0.10 13.35 -7.77
C LYS A 18 -0.22 12.07 -7.04
N VAL A 19 -0.20 10.95 -7.74
CA VAL A 19 -0.45 9.62 -7.17
C VAL A 19 0.44 8.57 -7.83
N LEU A 20 1.00 7.69 -7.01
CA LEU A 20 1.77 6.54 -7.44
C LEU A 20 0.87 5.31 -7.55
N LEU A 21 0.90 4.68 -8.72
CA LEU A 21 0.28 3.39 -9.01
C LEU A 21 1.36 2.38 -9.44
N HIS A 22 0.97 1.13 -9.65
CA HIS A 22 1.80 0.13 -10.33
C HIS A 22 0.92 -0.65 -11.30
N ARG A 23 1.31 -0.68 -12.57
CA ARG A 23 0.50 -1.36 -13.59
C ARG A 23 0.74 -2.88 -13.50
N PRO A 24 -0.30 -3.72 -13.36
CA PRO A 24 -0.11 -5.16 -13.30
C PRO A 24 0.70 -5.72 -14.48
N GLY A 25 1.71 -6.51 -14.17
CA GLY A 25 2.67 -7.12 -15.08
C GLY A 25 2.70 -8.65 -15.00
N LYS A 26 3.84 -9.23 -15.38
CA LYS A 26 4.02 -10.69 -15.51
C LYS A 26 3.99 -11.43 -14.16
N GLU A 27 4.11 -10.73 -13.05
CA GLU A 27 3.88 -11.26 -11.71
C GLU A 27 2.46 -11.84 -11.52
N ILE A 28 1.47 -11.30 -12.24
CA ILE A 28 0.11 -11.85 -12.26
C ILE A 28 0.02 -13.12 -13.12
N GLU A 29 0.70 -13.15 -14.27
CA GLU A 29 0.79 -14.35 -15.12
C GLU A 29 1.50 -15.52 -14.41
N ASN A 30 2.37 -15.21 -13.46
CA ASN A 30 3.09 -16.19 -12.64
C ASN A 30 2.29 -16.67 -11.41
N LEU A 31 0.99 -16.38 -11.31
CA LEU A 31 0.13 -17.00 -10.30
C LEU A 31 -0.22 -18.44 -10.70
N MET A 32 -0.26 -19.33 -9.70
CA MET A 32 -0.69 -20.71 -9.87
C MET A 32 -1.64 -21.15 -8.74
N PRO A 33 -2.65 -21.99 -9.03
CA PRO A 33 -3.70 -22.33 -8.07
C PRO A 33 -3.15 -22.88 -6.74
N ASP A 34 -2.15 -23.76 -6.82
CA ASP A 34 -1.58 -24.45 -5.64
C ASP A 34 -0.84 -23.51 -4.68
N TYR A 35 -0.53 -22.27 -5.09
CA TYR A 35 0.30 -21.34 -4.32
C TYR A 35 -0.40 -20.02 -3.97
N LEU A 36 -1.68 -19.84 -4.32
CA LEU A 36 -2.45 -18.61 -4.14
C LEU A 36 -2.48 -18.10 -2.69
N GLU A 37 -2.75 -18.99 -1.73
CA GLU A 37 -2.86 -18.62 -0.31
C GLU A 37 -1.58 -17.94 0.20
N ARG A 38 -0.42 -18.47 -0.17
CA ARG A 38 0.89 -17.92 0.22
C ARG A 38 1.18 -16.58 -0.46
N LEU A 39 0.65 -16.37 -1.66
CA LEU A 39 0.81 -15.15 -2.44
C LEU A 39 -0.31 -14.14 -2.21
N LEU A 40 -1.17 -14.37 -1.20
CA LEU A 40 -2.23 -13.44 -0.77
C LEU A 40 -3.18 -13.04 -1.92
N PHE A 41 -3.60 -14.01 -2.72
CA PHE A 41 -4.62 -13.84 -3.78
C PHE A 41 -5.76 -14.84 -3.60
N ASP A 42 -6.98 -14.42 -3.96
CA ASP A 42 -8.15 -15.31 -3.91
C ASP A 42 -8.36 -16.12 -5.19
N ASP A 43 -7.99 -15.55 -6.32
CA ASP A 43 -8.24 -16.12 -7.63
C ASP A 43 -7.19 -15.58 -8.62
N ILE A 44 -7.01 -16.25 -9.74
CA ILE A 44 -6.05 -15.86 -10.78
C ILE A 44 -6.74 -14.83 -11.70
N PRO A 45 -6.24 -13.59 -11.80
CA PRO A 45 -6.75 -12.61 -12.74
C PRO A 45 -6.35 -12.93 -14.18
N PHE A 46 -7.18 -12.50 -15.13
CA PHE A 46 -6.78 -12.43 -16.52
C PHE A 46 -5.97 -11.15 -16.76
N LEU A 47 -4.64 -11.28 -16.91
CA LEU A 47 -3.72 -10.13 -16.94
C LEU A 47 -4.09 -9.07 -17.98
N GLU A 48 -4.47 -9.46 -19.20
CA GLU A 48 -4.82 -8.49 -20.25
C GLU A 48 -6.00 -7.60 -19.84
N ASP A 49 -7.03 -8.17 -19.21
CA ASP A 49 -8.19 -7.41 -18.76
C ASP A 49 -7.90 -6.65 -17.46
N ALA A 50 -7.10 -7.21 -16.54
CA ALA A 50 -6.62 -6.48 -15.36
C ALA A 50 -5.83 -5.22 -15.75
N GLN A 51 -4.99 -5.32 -16.80
CA GLN A 51 -4.28 -4.18 -17.37
C GLN A 51 -5.23 -3.14 -17.96
N LYS A 52 -6.26 -3.55 -18.72
CA LYS A 52 -7.29 -2.61 -19.24
C LYS A 52 -8.04 -1.92 -18.11
N GLU A 53 -8.42 -2.65 -17.07
CA GLU A 53 -9.09 -2.10 -15.88
C GLU A 53 -8.21 -1.07 -15.16
N HIS A 54 -6.93 -1.41 -14.94
CA HIS A 54 -5.99 -0.52 -14.28
C HIS A 54 -5.66 0.72 -15.13
N ASP A 55 -5.52 0.56 -16.45
CA ASP A 55 -5.30 1.67 -17.38
C ASP A 55 -6.52 2.62 -17.39
N ALA A 56 -7.74 2.08 -17.35
CA ALA A 56 -8.96 2.88 -17.24
C ALA A 56 -9.04 3.61 -15.89
N PHE A 57 -8.63 2.98 -14.79
CA PHE A 57 -8.52 3.63 -13.48
C PHE A 57 -7.51 4.80 -13.52
N ALA A 58 -6.31 4.56 -14.03
CA ALA A 58 -5.29 5.59 -14.20
C ALA A 58 -5.79 6.74 -15.09
N GLN A 59 -6.51 6.43 -16.18
CA GLN A 59 -7.08 7.46 -17.05
C GLN A 59 -8.17 8.26 -16.34
N ALA A 60 -9.06 7.63 -15.57
CA ALA A 60 -10.08 8.33 -14.80
C ALA A 60 -9.48 9.32 -13.79
N LEU A 61 -8.31 9.01 -13.22
CA LEU A 61 -7.55 9.96 -12.38
C LEU A 61 -6.98 11.12 -13.20
N ARG A 62 -6.39 10.85 -14.38
CA ARG A 62 -5.87 11.89 -15.29
C ARG A 62 -6.97 12.83 -15.78
N ASP A 63 -8.17 12.31 -16.03
CA ASP A 63 -9.33 13.11 -16.46
C ASP A 63 -9.77 14.13 -15.39
N GLU A 64 -9.49 13.86 -14.11
CA GLU A 64 -9.69 14.79 -12.99
C GLU A 64 -8.45 15.68 -12.72
N GLY A 65 -7.44 15.62 -13.59
CA GLY A 65 -6.24 16.44 -13.54
C GLY A 65 -5.15 15.96 -12.58
N VAL A 66 -5.17 14.67 -12.21
CA VAL A 66 -4.14 14.04 -11.37
C VAL A 66 -2.96 13.58 -12.24
N GLU A 67 -1.74 13.91 -11.83
CA GLU A 67 -0.51 13.32 -12.39
C GLU A 67 -0.34 11.90 -11.85
N VAL A 68 -0.32 10.92 -12.75
CA VAL A 68 -0.17 9.50 -12.41
C VAL A 68 1.28 9.08 -12.62
N LEU A 69 1.93 8.67 -11.53
CA LEU A 69 3.28 8.11 -11.48
C LEU A 69 3.20 6.57 -11.41
N TYR A 70 4.27 5.88 -11.84
CA TYR A 70 4.35 4.43 -11.82
C TYR A 70 5.56 3.94 -11.00
N LEU A 71 5.35 2.95 -10.14
CA LEU A 71 6.37 2.37 -9.26
C LEU A 71 7.56 1.82 -10.05
N GLU A 72 7.27 1.05 -11.10
CA GLU A 72 8.23 0.44 -12.01
C GLU A 72 9.10 1.49 -12.72
N THR A 73 8.50 2.61 -13.13
CA THR A 73 9.22 3.73 -13.75
C THR A 73 10.10 4.45 -12.72
N LEU A 74 9.58 4.81 -11.54
CA LEU A 74 10.38 5.48 -10.51
C LEU A 74 11.53 4.60 -9.99
N ALA A 75 11.31 3.30 -9.86
CA ALA A 75 12.36 2.35 -9.50
C ALA A 75 13.44 2.26 -10.60
N ALA A 76 13.05 2.24 -11.87
CA ALA A 76 14.00 2.26 -13.00
C ALA A 76 14.82 3.56 -13.04
N GLU A 77 14.17 4.71 -12.81
CA GLU A 77 14.79 6.04 -12.72
C GLU A 77 15.74 6.16 -11.51
N SER A 78 15.66 5.25 -10.54
CA SER A 78 16.54 5.20 -9.37
C SER A 78 17.86 4.45 -9.64
N LEU A 79 17.95 3.68 -10.73
CA LEU A 79 19.16 2.96 -11.14
C LEU A 79 20.11 3.90 -11.91
N VAL A 80 20.50 5.00 -11.26
CA VAL A 80 21.18 6.16 -11.88
C VAL A 80 22.64 5.90 -12.26
N THR A 81 23.27 4.85 -11.74
CA THR A 81 24.62 4.39 -12.13
C THR A 81 24.67 2.87 -12.28
N PRO A 82 25.64 2.33 -13.06
CA PRO A 82 25.85 0.88 -13.14
C PRO A 82 26.10 0.23 -11.78
N GLU A 83 26.78 0.93 -10.87
CA GLU A 83 27.08 0.45 -9.51
C GLU A 83 25.79 0.30 -8.68
N ILE A 84 24.86 1.26 -8.78
CA ILE A 84 23.56 1.19 -8.10
C ILE A 84 22.69 0.10 -8.74
N ARG A 85 22.73 -0.06 -10.05
CA ARG A 85 22.05 -1.15 -10.77
C ARG A 85 22.55 -2.53 -10.29
N GLU A 86 23.86 -2.72 -10.17
CA GLU A 86 24.43 -3.96 -9.65
C GLU A 86 24.06 -4.20 -8.19
N ALA A 87 24.12 -3.15 -7.35
CA ALA A 87 23.71 -3.22 -5.95
C ALA A 87 22.23 -3.64 -5.81
N PHE A 88 21.34 -3.09 -6.64
CA PHE A 88 19.93 -3.47 -6.68
C PHE A 88 19.75 -4.95 -7.01
N ILE A 89 20.42 -5.44 -8.06
CA ILE A 89 20.35 -6.85 -8.46
C ILE A 89 20.83 -7.75 -7.31
N ASP A 90 21.97 -7.42 -6.70
CA ASP A 90 22.54 -8.25 -5.64
C ASP A 90 21.69 -8.24 -4.35
N GLU A 91 21.10 -7.10 -3.99
CA GLU A 91 20.16 -6.98 -2.88
C GLU A 91 18.86 -7.77 -3.16
N TYR A 92 18.25 -7.60 -4.33
CA TYR A 92 17.08 -8.38 -4.76
C TYR A 92 17.35 -9.89 -4.67
N LEU A 93 18.48 -10.36 -5.19
CA LEU A 93 18.86 -11.78 -5.14
C LEU A 93 19.15 -12.28 -3.71
N SER A 94 19.47 -11.38 -2.77
CA SER A 94 19.64 -11.74 -1.36
C SER A 94 18.30 -11.99 -0.66
N GLU A 95 17.25 -11.29 -1.10
CA GLU A 95 15.89 -11.37 -0.54
C GLU A 95 14.96 -12.32 -1.31
N ALA A 96 15.40 -12.81 -2.48
CA ALA A 96 14.63 -13.67 -3.37
C ALA A 96 14.48 -15.14 -2.91
N ASN A 97 15.06 -15.54 -1.78
CA ASN A 97 14.97 -16.91 -1.22
C ASN A 97 15.37 -18.04 -2.20
N ILE A 98 16.37 -17.77 -3.05
CA ILE A 98 16.82 -18.71 -4.09
C ILE A 98 17.44 -19.95 -3.46
N ARG A 99 16.95 -21.12 -3.88
CA ARG A 99 17.51 -22.42 -3.48
C ARG A 99 18.61 -22.85 -4.46
N GLY A 100 19.86 -22.81 -3.99
CA GLY A 100 21.02 -23.27 -4.77
C GLY A 100 21.90 -22.14 -5.28
N ARG A 101 23.22 -22.33 -5.19
CA ARG A 101 24.21 -21.29 -5.53
C ARG A 101 24.38 -21.14 -7.03
N ALA A 102 24.36 -22.26 -7.77
CA ALA A 102 24.46 -22.25 -9.23
C ALA A 102 23.21 -21.60 -9.84
N THR A 103 22.03 -21.90 -9.28
CA THR A 103 20.77 -21.25 -9.64
C THR A 103 20.84 -19.72 -9.42
N LYS A 104 21.30 -19.26 -8.26
CA LYS A 104 21.47 -17.81 -7.99
C LYS A 104 22.45 -17.14 -8.97
N LYS A 105 23.54 -17.82 -9.32
CA LYS A 105 24.51 -17.32 -10.31
C LYS A 105 23.89 -17.17 -11.70
N ALA A 106 23.16 -18.20 -12.18
CA ALA A 106 22.48 -18.17 -13.47
C ALA A 106 21.44 -17.04 -13.54
N ILE A 107 20.68 -16.82 -12.46
CA ILE A 107 19.74 -15.70 -12.39
C ILE A 107 20.47 -14.35 -12.40
N ARG A 108 21.60 -14.22 -11.68
CA ARG A 108 22.40 -12.98 -11.74
C ARG A 108 22.86 -12.68 -13.16
N GLU A 109 23.34 -13.69 -13.91
CA GLU A 109 23.72 -13.55 -15.31
C GLU A 109 22.53 -13.11 -16.18
N LEU A 110 21.36 -13.73 -15.99
CA LEU A 110 20.12 -13.36 -16.66
C LEU A 110 19.76 -11.88 -16.40
N LEU A 111 19.69 -11.46 -15.13
CA LEU A 111 19.33 -10.08 -14.78
C LEU A 111 20.37 -9.07 -15.27
N MET A 112 21.66 -9.41 -15.21
CA MET A 112 22.72 -8.55 -15.72
C MET A 112 22.63 -8.34 -17.23
N SER A 113 22.09 -9.30 -17.97
CA SER A 113 21.94 -9.23 -19.44
C SER A 113 20.81 -8.32 -19.93
N ILE A 114 19.87 -7.92 -19.06
CA ILE A 114 18.75 -7.04 -19.41
C ILE A 114 19.25 -5.58 -19.48
N GLU A 115 19.34 -5.01 -20.67
CA GLU A 115 19.94 -3.67 -20.87
C GLU A 115 19.04 -2.53 -20.37
N ASP A 116 17.73 -2.63 -20.56
CA ASP A 116 16.78 -1.59 -20.14
C ASP A 116 16.47 -1.68 -18.63
N ASN A 117 16.50 -0.54 -17.95
CA ASN A 117 16.28 -0.49 -16.50
C ASN A 117 14.83 -0.82 -16.12
N GLN A 118 13.84 -0.40 -16.91
CA GLN A 118 12.45 -0.69 -16.59
C GLN A 118 12.14 -2.16 -16.86
N GLU A 119 12.63 -2.73 -17.95
CA GLU A 119 12.55 -4.18 -18.21
C GLU A 119 13.21 -5.00 -17.10
N LEU A 120 14.36 -4.56 -16.58
CA LEU A 120 15.00 -5.18 -15.43
C LEU A 120 14.10 -5.14 -14.19
N ILE A 121 13.55 -3.97 -13.84
CA ILE A 121 12.66 -3.82 -12.69
C ILE A 121 11.42 -4.71 -12.85
N GLU A 122 10.73 -4.64 -13.99
CA GLU A 122 9.57 -5.48 -14.28
C GLU A 122 9.92 -6.97 -14.20
N LYS A 123 11.12 -7.38 -14.63
CA LYS A 123 11.57 -8.77 -14.48
C LYS A 123 11.77 -9.17 -13.02
N THR A 124 12.29 -8.29 -12.17
CA THR A 124 12.40 -8.58 -10.73
C THR A 124 11.05 -8.65 -10.03
N MET A 125 10.07 -7.86 -10.48
CA MET A 125 8.68 -7.90 -9.99
C MET A 125 8.02 -9.23 -10.36
N ALA A 126 8.21 -9.65 -11.62
CA ALA A 126 7.65 -10.88 -12.18
C ALA A 126 8.21 -12.17 -11.56
N GLY A 127 9.44 -12.16 -11.04
CA GLY A 127 10.15 -13.36 -10.62
C GLY A 127 10.69 -14.17 -11.81
N VAL A 128 11.13 -15.41 -11.53
CA VAL A 128 11.83 -16.26 -12.51
C VAL A 128 11.32 -17.70 -12.42
N GLN A 129 10.81 -18.22 -13.53
CA GLN A 129 10.47 -19.64 -13.66
C GLN A 129 11.74 -20.47 -13.85
N LYS A 130 11.76 -21.71 -13.36
CA LYS A 130 12.90 -22.63 -13.56
C LYS A 130 13.15 -22.94 -15.04
N SER A 131 12.10 -22.95 -15.84
CA SER A 131 12.15 -23.19 -17.30
C SER A 131 12.90 -22.11 -18.08
N GLU A 132 13.06 -20.92 -17.51
CA GLU A 132 13.82 -19.81 -18.13
C GLU A 132 15.34 -19.97 -17.95
N LEU A 133 15.76 -20.84 -17.02
CA LEU A 133 17.16 -21.03 -16.68
C LEU A 133 17.78 -22.16 -17.52
N PRO A 134 19.05 -22.02 -17.92
CA PRO A 134 19.76 -23.11 -18.59
C PRO A 134 19.92 -24.31 -17.66
N GLU A 135 19.96 -25.51 -18.24
CA GLU A 135 20.26 -26.72 -17.46
C GLU A 135 21.68 -26.62 -16.87
N ILE A 136 21.78 -26.77 -15.55
CA ILE A 136 23.05 -26.64 -14.84
C ILE A 136 23.82 -27.96 -14.92
N PRO A 137 25.07 -28.01 -15.42
CA PRO A 137 25.85 -29.23 -15.46
C PRO A 137 26.01 -29.86 -14.07
N ALA A 138 25.95 -31.19 -13.97
CA ALA A 138 26.05 -31.91 -12.70
C ALA A 138 27.32 -31.58 -11.89
N ALA A 139 28.42 -31.23 -12.57
CA ALA A 139 29.67 -30.83 -11.94
C ALA A 139 29.59 -29.46 -11.21
N GLU A 140 28.62 -28.62 -11.55
CA GLU A 140 28.41 -27.28 -10.97
C GLU A 140 27.29 -27.26 -9.92
N LYS A 141 26.45 -28.31 -9.85
CA LYS A 141 25.33 -28.43 -8.89
C LYS A 141 25.87 -28.64 -7.47
N GLY A 142 25.43 -27.80 -6.52
CA GLY A 142 25.60 -28.01 -5.09
C GLY A 142 24.52 -28.92 -4.50
N LEU A 143 24.58 -29.19 -3.18
CA LEU A 143 23.62 -30.07 -2.50
C LEU A 143 22.16 -29.62 -2.70
N THR A 144 21.86 -28.33 -2.58
CA THR A 144 20.51 -27.80 -2.78
C THR A 144 20.09 -27.83 -4.26
N ASP A 145 21.03 -27.69 -5.19
CA ASP A 145 20.74 -27.79 -6.63
C ASP A 145 20.45 -29.24 -7.06
N LEU A 146 20.89 -30.24 -6.27
CA LEU A 146 20.59 -31.67 -6.47
C LEU A 146 19.23 -32.09 -5.88
N VAL A 147 18.67 -31.32 -4.94
CA VAL A 147 17.33 -31.59 -4.38
C VAL A 147 16.30 -31.03 -5.34
N GLU A 148 15.99 -31.82 -6.37
CA GLU A 148 14.96 -31.48 -7.35
C GLU A 148 13.57 -31.44 -6.68
N SER A 149 12.80 -30.42 -7.03
CA SER A 149 11.45 -30.18 -6.53
C SER A 149 10.57 -29.81 -7.70
N SER A 150 9.34 -30.34 -7.72
CA SER A 150 8.31 -30.02 -8.71
C SER A 150 7.85 -28.56 -8.68
N TYR A 151 8.28 -27.78 -7.68
CA TYR A 151 7.97 -26.36 -7.59
C TYR A 151 8.52 -25.59 -8.82
N PRO A 152 7.70 -24.82 -9.55
CA PRO A 152 8.06 -24.31 -10.88
C PRO A 152 8.87 -23.01 -10.87
N PHE A 153 8.88 -22.26 -9.77
CA PHE A 153 9.61 -20.99 -9.68
C PHE A 153 10.99 -21.15 -9.06
N ALA A 154 11.96 -20.43 -9.61
CA ALA A 154 13.28 -20.22 -9.01
C ALA A 154 13.25 -18.99 -8.08
N ILE A 155 12.49 -17.95 -8.47
CA ILE A 155 12.11 -16.81 -7.63
C ILE A 155 10.62 -16.57 -7.79
N ASP A 156 9.91 -16.45 -6.67
CA ASP A 156 8.47 -16.21 -6.65
C ASP A 156 8.11 -14.79 -7.13
N PRO A 157 6.97 -14.63 -7.84
CA PRO A 157 6.45 -13.31 -8.21
C PRO A 157 6.03 -12.50 -6.98
N MET A 158 5.88 -11.18 -7.14
CA MET A 158 5.30 -10.28 -6.14
C MET A 158 3.96 -9.72 -6.64
N PRO A 159 2.88 -10.53 -6.70
CA PRO A 159 1.67 -10.19 -7.44
C PRO A 159 0.85 -9.07 -6.80
N ASN A 160 1.10 -8.72 -5.53
CA ASN A 160 0.39 -7.66 -4.83
C ASN A 160 0.96 -6.26 -5.11
N LEU A 161 1.98 -6.11 -5.95
CA LEU A 161 2.65 -4.82 -6.21
C LEU A 161 1.71 -3.71 -6.72
N TYR A 162 0.59 -4.06 -7.37
CA TYR A 162 -0.39 -3.07 -7.82
C TYR A 162 -1.20 -2.47 -6.66
N PHE A 163 -1.11 -3.06 -5.46
CA PHE A 163 -1.52 -2.44 -4.20
C PHE A 163 -0.37 -1.62 -3.60
N THR A 164 -0.10 -0.47 -4.22
CA THR A 164 0.97 0.45 -3.81
C THR A 164 0.74 1.13 -2.47
N ARG A 165 -0.45 0.95 -1.86
CA ARG A 165 -0.80 1.51 -0.56
C ARG A 165 0.10 1.03 0.56
N ASP A 166 0.47 -0.24 0.54
CA ASP A 166 1.01 -0.91 1.73
C ASP A 166 2.54 -0.83 1.89
N PRO A 167 3.36 -1.01 0.84
CA PRO A 167 4.82 -1.09 0.97
C PRO A 167 5.48 0.17 1.56
N PHE A 168 4.84 1.33 1.40
CA PHE A 168 5.22 2.57 2.06
C PHE A 168 4.04 3.56 2.02
N ALA A 169 3.93 4.43 3.04
CA ALA A 169 2.92 5.47 3.09
C ALA A 169 3.52 6.87 3.20
N THR A 170 3.02 7.82 2.41
CA THR A 170 3.43 9.23 2.51
C THR A 170 2.75 9.93 3.69
N ILE A 171 3.52 10.63 4.52
CA ILE A 171 3.03 11.32 5.73
C ILE A 171 3.65 12.72 5.76
N GLY A 172 2.83 13.76 5.54
CA GLY A 172 3.28 15.14 5.45
C GLY A 172 4.23 15.32 4.26
N THR A 173 5.49 15.68 4.53
CA THR A 173 6.56 15.75 3.51
C THR A 173 7.48 14.53 3.50
N GLY A 174 7.22 13.54 4.36
CA GLY A 174 8.02 12.35 4.53
C GLY A 174 7.35 11.07 4.03
N VAL A 175 8.02 9.95 4.26
CA VAL A 175 7.52 8.62 3.92
C VAL A 175 7.81 7.62 5.06
N SER A 176 6.83 6.78 5.34
CA SER A 176 6.93 5.59 6.16
C SER A 176 7.31 4.43 5.23
N LEU A 177 8.59 4.03 5.20
CA LEU A 177 9.02 2.87 4.42
C LEU A 177 8.83 1.61 5.28
N ASN A 178 7.81 0.84 4.93
CA ASN A 178 7.19 -0.09 5.86
C ASN A 178 7.97 -1.40 6.02
N HIS A 179 7.74 -2.09 7.14
CA HIS A 179 8.16 -3.47 7.38
C HIS A 179 6.92 -4.36 7.39
N MET A 180 6.72 -5.11 6.30
CA MET A 180 5.46 -5.80 6.03
C MET A 180 5.27 -7.04 6.92
N PHE A 181 4.03 -7.48 7.10
CA PHE A 181 3.74 -8.67 7.91
C PHE A 181 4.22 -9.97 7.28
N SER A 182 3.98 -10.13 5.98
CA SER A 182 4.37 -11.34 5.26
C SER A 182 5.74 -11.16 4.62
N GLU A 183 6.60 -12.16 4.75
CA GLU A 183 7.90 -12.19 4.09
C GLU A 183 7.78 -12.01 2.56
N THR A 184 6.73 -12.57 1.95
CA THR A 184 6.46 -12.43 0.51
C THR A 184 6.30 -10.96 0.11
N ARG A 185 5.43 -10.21 0.81
CA ARG A 185 5.19 -8.79 0.51
C ARG A 185 6.30 -7.88 1.02
N ASN A 186 7.07 -8.29 2.04
CA ASN A 186 8.19 -7.48 2.51
C ASN A 186 9.31 -7.32 1.46
N ARG A 187 9.36 -8.20 0.46
CA ARG A 187 10.24 -8.04 -0.71
C ARG A 187 9.87 -6.83 -1.58
N GLU A 188 8.62 -6.37 -1.56
CA GLU A 188 8.15 -5.25 -2.38
C GLU A 188 8.75 -3.91 -1.91
N THR A 189 9.12 -3.80 -0.64
CA THR A 189 9.61 -2.55 -0.04
C THR A 189 11.02 -2.18 -0.54
N ILE A 190 11.72 -3.09 -1.25
CA ILE A 190 12.98 -2.79 -1.92
C ILE A 190 12.82 -1.69 -2.98
N TYR A 191 11.67 -1.62 -3.68
CA TYR A 191 11.44 -0.60 -4.70
C TYR A 191 11.36 0.80 -4.05
N GLY A 192 10.59 0.91 -2.96
CA GLY A 192 10.53 2.14 -2.16
C GLY A 192 11.90 2.55 -1.62
N LYS A 193 12.69 1.59 -1.12
CA LYS A 193 14.07 1.85 -0.67
C LYS A 193 14.89 2.57 -1.74
N TYR A 194 14.97 2.00 -2.95
CA TYR A 194 15.80 2.58 -4.02
C TYR A 194 15.25 3.93 -4.50
N ILE A 195 13.92 4.11 -4.54
CA ILE A 195 13.28 5.38 -4.89
C ILE A 195 13.68 6.48 -3.89
N PHE A 196 13.48 6.25 -2.60
CA PHE A 196 13.68 7.28 -1.59
C PHE A 196 15.15 7.44 -1.16
N THR A 197 16.08 6.64 -1.69
CA THR A 197 17.53 6.84 -1.52
C THR A 197 18.21 7.38 -2.77
N HIS A 198 17.89 6.86 -3.97
CA HIS A 198 18.67 7.11 -5.20
C HIS A 198 17.93 7.92 -6.27
N HIS A 199 16.60 8.03 -6.23
CA HIS A 199 15.85 8.74 -7.26
C HIS A 199 16.28 10.22 -7.35
N PRO A 200 16.44 10.81 -8.55
CA PRO A 200 16.83 12.21 -8.71
C PRO A 200 15.89 13.21 -8.00
N ILE A 201 14.58 12.90 -7.94
CA ILE A 201 13.56 13.75 -7.31
C ILE A 201 13.29 13.35 -5.85
N TYR A 202 13.19 12.04 -5.56
CA TYR A 202 12.70 11.54 -4.27
C TYR A 202 13.81 11.05 -3.33
N GLY A 203 15.01 10.80 -3.87
CA GLY A 203 16.19 10.33 -3.15
C GLY A 203 17.14 11.44 -2.71
N GLY A 204 18.27 11.04 -2.14
CA GLY A 204 19.31 11.95 -1.65
C GLY A 204 18.91 12.74 -0.40
N GLY A 205 18.05 12.16 0.45
CA GLY A 205 17.60 12.79 1.70
C GLY A 205 16.57 13.92 1.51
N LYS A 206 15.98 14.06 0.32
CA LYS A 206 14.95 15.06 0.02
C LYS A 206 13.57 14.73 0.62
N VAL A 207 13.32 13.45 0.88
CA VAL A 207 12.11 12.94 1.53
C VAL A 207 12.53 12.33 2.87
N PRO A 208 12.12 12.92 4.02
CA PRO A 208 12.43 12.36 5.34
C PRO A 208 11.77 10.99 5.54
N MET A 209 12.54 10.06 6.11
CA MET A 209 12.02 8.75 6.51
C MET A 209 11.48 8.80 7.94
N VAL A 210 10.26 8.30 8.14
CA VAL A 210 9.64 8.12 9.48
C VAL A 210 9.49 6.65 9.87
N TYR A 211 9.75 5.74 8.95
CA TYR A 211 9.90 4.31 9.19
C TYR A 211 10.92 3.74 8.20
N ASP A 212 11.56 2.64 8.57
CA ASP A 212 12.54 1.95 7.72
C ASP A 212 12.21 0.46 7.65
N ARG A 213 12.36 -0.15 6.47
CA ARG A 213 12.03 -1.56 6.22
C ARG A 213 12.85 -2.55 7.05
N ASN A 214 13.97 -2.11 7.63
CA ASN A 214 14.85 -2.91 8.49
C ASN A 214 14.50 -2.77 10.00
N GLU A 215 13.44 -2.02 10.35
CA GLU A 215 12.87 -2.01 11.70
C GLU A 215 12.38 -3.40 12.11
N THR A 216 12.30 -3.63 13.43
CA THR A 216 12.01 -4.96 13.99
C THR A 216 10.53 -5.30 14.11
N THR A 217 9.65 -4.32 13.99
CA THR A 217 8.21 -4.42 14.21
C THR A 217 7.47 -4.07 12.94
N ARG A 218 6.25 -4.59 12.76
CA ARG A 218 5.55 -4.55 11.48
C ARG A 218 4.59 -3.37 11.40
N ILE A 219 4.46 -2.80 10.22
CA ILE A 219 3.46 -1.76 9.88
C ILE A 219 3.18 -1.86 8.38
N GLU A 220 1.94 -1.63 7.96
CA GLU A 220 1.54 -1.61 6.54
C GLU A 220 0.67 -0.38 6.26
N GLY A 221 0.80 0.20 5.06
CA GLY A 221 0.18 1.49 4.73
C GLY A 221 -1.35 1.51 4.64
N GLY A 222 -2.01 0.35 4.52
CA GLY A 222 -3.45 0.24 4.72
C GLY A 222 -3.91 0.65 6.12
N ASP A 223 -3.03 0.55 7.14
CA ASP A 223 -3.31 1.01 8.49
C ASP A 223 -2.97 2.49 8.71
N GLU A 224 -2.29 3.16 7.79
CA GLU A 224 -1.80 4.53 7.94
C GLU A 224 -2.72 5.54 7.21
N LEU A 225 -3.45 6.35 7.97
CA LEU A 225 -4.38 7.36 7.45
C LEU A 225 -3.97 8.77 7.91
N VAL A 226 -3.77 9.67 6.96
CA VAL A 226 -3.47 11.09 7.26
C VAL A 226 -4.77 11.88 7.33
N LEU A 227 -5.41 11.96 8.50
CA LEU A 227 -6.72 12.63 8.61
C LEU A 227 -6.62 14.14 8.43
N SER A 228 -5.62 14.76 9.03
CA SER A 228 -5.35 16.20 8.92
C SER A 228 -3.88 16.50 9.14
N LYS A 229 -3.47 17.76 8.99
CA LYS A 229 -2.10 18.21 9.31
C LYS A 229 -1.69 18.01 10.77
N ASP A 230 -2.66 17.80 11.67
CA ASP A 230 -2.43 17.65 13.10
C ASP A 230 -2.66 16.20 13.58
N VAL A 231 -3.47 15.42 12.88
CA VAL A 231 -3.97 14.11 13.34
C VAL A 231 -3.76 13.03 12.29
N LEU A 232 -3.09 11.96 12.72
CA LEU A 232 -3.06 10.68 12.00
C LEU A 232 -4.04 9.70 12.64
N ALA A 233 -4.57 8.76 11.86
CA ALA A 233 -5.20 7.56 12.37
C ALA A 233 -4.35 6.35 11.97
N VAL A 234 -4.04 5.48 12.93
CA VAL A 234 -3.23 4.29 12.68
C VAL A 234 -3.90 3.04 13.25
N GLY A 235 -4.05 2.00 12.45
CA GLY A 235 -4.61 0.72 12.88
C GLY A 235 -3.63 -0.12 13.71
N ILE A 236 -4.08 -0.63 14.86
CA ILE A 236 -3.46 -1.78 15.54
C ILE A 236 -4.21 -3.02 15.05
N SER A 237 -3.59 -3.72 14.11
CA SER A 237 -4.21 -4.78 13.30
C SER A 237 -3.41 -6.09 13.39
N GLN A 238 -3.79 -7.09 12.59
CA GLN A 238 -2.94 -8.28 12.42
C GLN A 238 -1.65 -8.00 11.63
N ARG A 239 -1.58 -6.86 10.93
CA ARG A 239 -0.48 -6.44 10.05
C ARG A 239 0.42 -5.38 10.68
N THR A 240 -0.15 -4.54 11.54
CA THR A 240 0.56 -3.43 12.20
C THR A 240 0.63 -3.65 13.71
N ASP A 241 1.86 -3.76 14.22
CA ASP A 241 2.14 -3.90 15.64
C ASP A 241 2.01 -2.54 16.35
N ALA A 242 1.41 -2.53 17.56
CA ALA A 242 1.26 -1.29 18.34
C ALA A 242 2.61 -0.58 18.61
N ALA A 243 3.69 -1.36 18.80
CA ALA A 243 5.04 -0.82 18.97
C ALA A 243 5.56 -0.05 17.74
N SER A 244 5.09 -0.39 16.54
CA SER A 244 5.42 0.35 15.32
C SER A 244 4.80 1.74 15.31
N ILE A 245 3.59 1.90 15.87
CA ILE A 245 2.91 3.19 15.96
C ILE A 245 3.69 4.14 16.88
N GLU A 246 4.20 3.63 18.00
CA GLU A 246 5.05 4.40 18.91
C GLU A 246 6.34 4.86 18.22
N LYS A 247 7.04 3.94 17.53
CA LYS A 247 8.26 4.26 16.76
C LYS A 247 7.99 5.29 15.66
N LEU A 248 6.92 5.09 14.89
CA LEU A 248 6.48 6.00 13.84
C LEU A 248 6.26 7.41 14.40
N LEU A 249 5.52 7.53 15.52
CA LEU A 249 5.24 8.82 16.13
C LEU A 249 6.52 9.51 16.63
N VAL A 250 7.40 8.80 17.33
CA VAL A 250 8.70 9.35 17.76
C VAL A 250 9.51 9.86 16.56
N ASN A 251 9.52 9.13 15.45
CA ASN A 251 10.23 9.53 14.24
C ASN A 251 9.57 10.74 13.55
N ILE A 252 8.25 10.81 13.48
CA ILE A 252 7.49 11.97 12.98
C ILE A 252 7.88 13.25 13.72
N PHE A 253 7.97 13.18 15.06
CA PHE A 253 8.38 14.31 15.89
C PHE A 253 9.84 14.68 15.67
N LYS A 254 10.75 13.71 15.58
CA LYS A 254 12.17 13.94 15.26
C LYS A 254 12.38 14.60 13.89
N GLN A 255 11.57 14.24 12.91
CA GLN A 255 11.59 14.84 11.57
C GLN A 255 10.82 16.18 11.49
N ASN A 256 10.16 16.60 12.59
CA ASN A 256 9.37 17.82 12.67
C ASN A 256 8.31 17.95 11.56
N LEU A 257 7.58 16.87 11.27
CA LEU A 257 6.58 16.86 10.19
C LEU A 257 5.27 17.61 10.54
N GLY A 258 5.09 18.00 11.81
CA GLY A 258 4.00 18.87 12.27
C GLY A 258 2.79 18.17 12.87
N PHE A 259 2.65 16.85 12.70
CA PHE A 259 1.56 16.08 13.32
C PHE A 259 1.70 16.07 14.84
N LYS A 260 0.57 16.25 15.54
CA LYS A 260 0.53 16.39 17.01
C LYS A 260 0.05 15.13 17.71
N LYS A 261 -0.79 14.35 17.02
CA LYS A 261 -1.51 13.23 17.62
C LYS A 261 -1.69 12.09 16.62
N VAL A 262 -1.66 10.87 17.15
CA VAL A 262 -2.14 9.67 16.47
C VAL A 262 -3.37 9.16 17.21
N LEU A 263 -4.47 8.92 16.49
CA LEU A 263 -5.58 8.11 16.95
C LEU A 263 -5.28 6.65 16.59
N ALA A 264 -4.92 5.83 17.57
CA ALA A 264 -4.64 4.41 17.37
C ALA A 264 -5.92 3.59 17.51
N PHE A 265 -6.29 2.85 16.46
CA PHE A 265 -7.53 2.05 16.39
C PHE A 265 -7.21 0.58 16.67
N GLU A 266 -7.58 0.07 17.84
CA GLU A 266 -7.39 -1.33 18.21
C GLU A 266 -8.55 -2.20 17.70
N PHE A 267 -8.25 -3.03 16.71
CA PHE A 267 -9.13 -4.08 16.20
C PHE A 267 -8.39 -5.39 15.89
N ALA A 268 -7.16 -5.55 16.41
CA ALA A 268 -6.26 -6.68 16.14
C ALA A 268 -6.84 -8.07 16.49
N ASN A 269 -7.81 -8.15 17.39
CA ASN A 269 -8.48 -9.42 17.72
C ASN A 269 -9.37 -9.93 16.56
N ASN A 270 -9.71 -9.05 15.61
CA ASN A 270 -10.53 -9.37 14.46
C ASN A 270 -9.69 -9.69 13.22
N ARG A 271 -9.37 -10.97 13.01
CA ARG A 271 -8.58 -11.44 11.86
C ARG A 271 -9.28 -11.32 10.51
N LYS A 272 -10.56 -10.93 10.48
CA LYS A 272 -11.36 -10.80 9.25
C LYS A 272 -10.96 -9.57 8.44
N PHE A 273 -10.45 -8.53 9.10
CA PHE A 273 -10.08 -7.26 8.50
C PHE A 273 -8.56 -7.09 8.57
N MET A 274 -7.93 -6.94 7.42
CA MET A 274 -6.46 -6.89 7.34
C MET A 274 -5.89 -5.55 7.76
N HIS A 275 -6.57 -4.45 7.39
CA HIS A 275 -6.13 -3.08 7.64
C HIS A 275 -7.30 -2.17 8.02
N LEU A 276 -7.00 -1.04 8.65
CA LEU A 276 -7.98 -0.02 9.04
C LEU A 276 -8.75 0.53 7.84
N ASP A 277 -8.08 0.77 6.71
CA ASP A 277 -8.72 1.33 5.52
C ASP A 277 -9.70 0.39 4.82
N THR A 278 -9.68 -0.91 5.13
CA THR A 278 -10.69 -1.84 4.61
C THR A 278 -12.03 -1.63 5.30
N VAL A 279 -12.05 -1.00 6.47
CA VAL A 279 -13.23 -0.86 7.33
C VAL A 279 -13.52 0.59 7.74
N PHE A 280 -12.64 1.54 7.46
CA PHE A 280 -12.76 2.93 7.86
C PHE A 280 -11.94 3.85 6.94
N THR A 281 -12.59 4.74 6.18
CA THR A 281 -11.90 5.75 5.34
C THR A 281 -12.63 7.10 5.33
N MET A 282 -11.88 8.19 5.20
CA MET A 282 -12.40 9.57 5.15
C MET A 282 -12.79 9.95 3.72
N VAL A 283 -14.02 10.42 3.52
CA VAL A 283 -14.59 10.70 2.18
C VAL A 283 -14.98 12.16 1.96
N ASP A 284 -15.11 12.93 3.04
CA ASP A 284 -15.37 14.36 3.03
C ASP A 284 -14.89 14.97 4.36
N TYR A 285 -14.97 16.29 4.51
CA TYR A 285 -14.52 17.00 5.72
C TYR A 285 -15.11 16.43 7.02
N ASP A 286 -16.37 15.99 6.96
CA ASP A 286 -17.15 15.50 8.09
C ASP A 286 -17.75 14.10 7.85
N LYS A 287 -17.25 13.33 6.85
CA LYS A 287 -17.85 12.04 6.48
C LYS A 287 -16.80 10.94 6.36
N PHE A 288 -17.16 9.78 6.86
CA PHE A 288 -16.36 8.55 6.77
C PHE A 288 -17.20 7.40 6.27
N THR A 289 -16.65 6.54 5.41
CA THR A 289 -17.23 5.21 5.18
C THR A 289 -16.71 4.25 6.24
N ILE A 290 -17.62 3.50 6.87
CA ILE A 290 -17.30 2.54 7.92
C ILE A 290 -17.99 1.19 7.69
N HIS A 291 -17.34 0.10 8.08
CA HIS A 291 -17.96 -1.21 8.13
C HIS A 291 -18.69 -1.43 9.46
N PRO A 292 -19.98 -1.81 9.47
CA PRO A 292 -20.76 -1.89 10.72
C PRO A 292 -20.23 -2.89 11.76
N GLU A 293 -19.52 -3.96 11.36
CA GLU A 293 -18.97 -4.94 12.33
C GLU A 293 -17.83 -4.36 13.19
N ILE A 294 -17.17 -3.26 12.78
CA ILE A 294 -16.08 -2.69 13.59
C ILE A 294 -16.58 -1.78 14.72
N GLU A 295 -17.79 -1.22 14.62
CA GLU A 295 -18.30 -0.24 15.60
C GLU A 295 -18.46 -0.83 17.02
N GLY A 296 -18.63 -2.15 17.17
CA GLY A 296 -18.99 -2.78 18.45
C GLY A 296 -17.83 -2.97 19.44
N ASP A 297 -16.69 -3.45 18.96
CA ASP A 297 -15.54 -3.85 19.81
C ASP A 297 -14.30 -2.95 19.58
N LEU A 298 -14.47 -1.83 18.87
CA LEU A 298 -13.37 -0.91 18.57
C LEU A 298 -12.97 -0.11 19.82
N ARG A 299 -11.67 -0.12 20.11
CA ARG A 299 -11.06 0.76 21.11
C ARG A 299 -10.16 1.76 20.41
N VAL A 300 -10.24 3.03 20.79
CA VAL A 300 -9.42 4.09 20.21
C VAL A 300 -8.56 4.73 21.29
N TYR A 301 -7.30 5.01 20.97
CA TYR A 301 -6.37 5.68 21.88
C TYR A 301 -5.82 6.95 21.25
N SER A 302 -5.88 8.06 21.98
CA SER A 302 -5.10 9.26 21.67
C SER A 302 -3.67 9.06 22.13
N VAL A 303 -2.73 9.01 21.18
CA VAL A 303 -1.30 8.94 21.43
C VAL A 303 -0.66 10.28 21.07
N THR A 304 -0.06 10.94 22.05
CA THR A 304 0.71 12.18 21.86
C THR A 304 2.15 11.99 22.30
N TYR A 305 3.04 12.84 21.81
CA TYR A 305 4.44 12.87 22.18
C TYR A 305 4.84 14.28 22.61
N GLU A 306 4.99 14.49 23.92
CA GLU A 306 5.24 15.80 24.52
C GLU A 306 6.47 15.71 25.42
N ASN A 307 7.39 16.67 25.34
CA ASN A 307 8.64 16.68 26.12
C ASN A 307 9.45 15.37 26.01
N GLU A 308 9.47 14.79 24.81
CA GLU A 308 10.12 13.50 24.51
C GLU A 308 9.51 12.27 25.22
N GLU A 309 8.30 12.40 25.79
CA GLU A 309 7.58 11.33 26.45
C GLU A 309 6.27 10.99 25.71
N LEU A 310 6.01 9.70 25.53
CA LEU A 310 4.73 9.20 24.99
C LEU A 310 3.65 9.29 26.06
N ARG A 311 2.49 9.83 25.68
CA ARG A 311 1.28 9.84 26.50
C ARG A 311 0.15 9.18 25.73
N ILE A 312 -0.48 8.20 26.36
CA ILE A 312 -1.56 7.41 25.79
C ILE A 312 -2.81 7.60 26.64
N VAL A 313 -3.93 7.93 26.00
CA VAL A 313 -5.24 8.09 26.63
C VAL A 313 -6.24 7.24 25.85
N GLU A 314 -6.94 6.32 26.54
CA GLU A 314 -8.05 5.59 25.94
C GLU A 314 -9.27 6.51 25.80
N GLU A 315 -9.82 6.57 24.60
CA GLU A 315 -11.00 7.35 24.26
C GLU A 315 -12.24 6.45 24.38
N THR A 316 -13.13 6.77 25.32
CA THR A 316 -14.30 5.96 25.66
C THR A 316 -15.63 6.57 25.21
N GLY A 317 -15.58 7.71 24.52
CA GLY A 317 -16.74 8.42 23.99
C GLY A 317 -17.25 7.84 22.66
N ASP A 318 -18.26 8.49 22.09
CA ASP A 318 -18.76 8.17 20.76
C ASP A 318 -17.70 8.46 19.68
N LEU A 319 -17.54 7.54 18.72
CA LEU A 319 -16.51 7.65 17.69
C LEU A 319 -16.72 8.88 16.78
N ALA A 320 -17.95 9.18 16.41
CA ALA A 320 -18.24 10.33 15.55
C ALA A 320 -17.97 11.64 16.28
N GLU A 321 -18.35 11.75 17.56
CA GLU A 321 -18.01 12.91 18.40
C GLU A 321 -16.49 13.08 18.58
N LEU A 322 -15.78 11.98 18.83
CA LEU A 322 -14.31 11.97 18.94
C LEU A 322 -13.64 12.47 17.65
N LEU A 323 -14.07 11.97 16.50
CA LEU A 323 -13.56 12.40 15.19
C LEU A 323 -13.89 13.87 14.94
N ALA A 324 -15.11 14.32 15.24
CA ALA A 324 -15.52 15.71 15.06
C ALA A 324 -14.64 16.67 15.86
N ALA A 325 -14.37 16.34 17.13
CA ALA A 325 -13.50 17.12 18.01
C ALA A 325 -12.05 17.18 17.50
N ASN A 326 -11.51 16.07 16.97
CA ASN A 326 -10.14 16.02 16.45
C ASN A 326 -9.97 16.68 15.07
N LEU A 327 -11.04 16.73 14.27
CA LEU A 327 -11.04 17.38 12.95
C LEU A 327 -11.47 18.86 13.01
N GLY A 328 -12.04 19.31 14.13
CA GLY A 328 -12.55 20.67 14.28
C GLY A 328 -13.85 20.93 13.52
N VAL A 329 -14.68 19.91 13.35
CA VAL A 329 -16.01 19.99 12.71
C VAL A 329 -17.12 19.80 13.75
N GLU A 330 -18.33 20.29 13.46
CA GLU A 330 -19.45 20.26 14.41
C GLU A 330 -19.97 18.84 14.67
N ARG A 331 -19.99 18.01 13.63
CA ARG A 331 -20.46 16.62 13.67
C ARG A 331 -19.71 15.81 12.63
N VAL A 332 -19.63 14.49 12.83
CA VAL A 332 -19.15 13.54 11.81
C VAL A 332 -20.28 12.57 11.47
N GLU A 333 -20.40 12.24 10.20
CA GLU A 333 -21.32 11.22 9.70
C GLU A 333 -20.54 9.95 9.34
N LEU A 334 -20.87 8.85 10.03
CA LEU A 334 -20.35 7.51 9.74
C LEU A 334 -21.30 6.77 8.79
N ILE A 335 -20.88 6.60 7.54
CA ILE A 335 -21.66 6.03 6.44
C ILE A 335 -21.39 4.52 6.36
N ARG A 336 -22.39 3.70 6.68
CA ARG A 336 -22.25 2.24 6.72
C ARG A 336 -22.19 1.60 5.33
N CYS A 337 -21.10 0.89 5.04
CA CYS A 337 -20.93 0.07 3.84
C CYS A 337 -22.00 -1.02 3.75
N GLY A 338 -22.65 -1.13 2.58
CA GLY A 338 -23.72 -2.08 2.27
C GLY A 338 -25.06 -1.83 2.98
N GLY A 339 -25.18 -0.74 3.76
CA GLY A 339 -26.40 -0.34 4.45
C GLY A 339 -26.84 -1.33 5.53
N ASP A 340 -28.16 -1.39 5.78
CA ASP A 340 -28.73 -2.17 6.89
C ASP A 340 -28.86 -3.67 6.61
N ASN A 341 -28.66 -4.11 5.36
CA ASN A 341 -28.79 -5.52 4.99
C ASN A 341 -27.46 -6.26 5.22
N LEU A 342 -27.42 -7.15 6.21
CA LEU A 342 -26.20 -7.91 6.58
C LEU A 342 -25.56 -8.66 5.40
N VAL A 343 -26.36 -9.23 4.49
CA VAL A 343 -25.83 -9.96 3.32
C VAL A 343 -25.16 -9.00 2.33
N ALA A 344 -25.77 -7.82 2.10
CA ALA A 344 -25.17 -6.79 1.27
C ALA A 344 -23.91 -6.20 1.91
N ALA A 345 -23.94 -5.90 3.21
CA ALA A 345 -22.78 -5.41 3.97
C ALA A 345 -21.61 -6.40 3.90
N GLY A 346 -21.82 -7.69 4.14
CA GLY A 346 -20.77 -8.69 4.01
C GLY A 346 -20.19 -8.80 2.60
N ARG A 347 -21.05 -8.77 1.56
CA ARG A 347 -20.62 -8.86 0.15
C ARG A 347 -19.85 -7.62 -0.30
N GLU A 348 -20.32 -6.42 0.01
CA GLU A 348 -19.68 -5.19 -0.44
C GLU A 348 -18.42 -4.87 0.38
N GLN A 349 -18.40 -5.24 1.66
CA GLN A 349 -17.16 -5.20 2.46
C GLN A 349 -16.06 -6.08 1.85
N TRP A 350 -16.41 -7.30 1.42
CA TRP A 350 -15.46 -8.20 0.76
C TRP A 350 -14.88 -7.62 -0.54
N ASN A 351 -15.66 -6.79 -1.23
CA ASN A 351 -15.25 -6.13 -2.47
C ASN A 351 -14.77 -4.70 -2.20
N ASP A 352 -14.24 -4.43 -1.01
CA ASP A 352 -13.60 -3.15 -0.67
C ASP A 352 -14.54 -1.93 -0.71
N GLY A 353 -15.82 -2.13 -0.33
CA GLY A 353 -16.83 -1.07 -0.30
C GLY A 353 -16.53 0.07 0.69
N SER A 354 -15.81 -0.21 1.78
CA SER A 354 -15.34 0.82 2.72
C SER A 354 -13.94 1.36 2.40
N ASN A 355 -13.25 0.81 1.39
CA ASN A 355 -11.90 1.21 0.94
C ASN A 355 -11.99 2.17 -0.26
N THR A 356 -12.63 3.31 -0.04
CA THR A 356 -12.85 4.30 -1.11
C THR A 356 -11.65 5.24 -1.25
N LEU A 357 -11.28 5.58 -2.50
CA LEU A 357 -10.24 6.58 -2.75
C LEU A 357 -10.86 7.96 -2.93
N THR A 358 -10.60 8.86 -1.99
CA THR A 358 -11.05 10.26 -2.10
C THR A 358 -10.03 11.08 -2.88
N ILE A 359 -10.45 11.68 -4.00
CA ILE A 359 -9.57 12.49 -4.87
C ILE A 359 -9.80 14.00 -4.72
N ALA A 360 -10.92 14.39 -4.11
CA ALA A 360 -11.22 15.72 -3.59
C ALA A 360 -12.34 15.57 -2.54
N PRO A 361 -12.58 16.53 -1.64
CA PRO A 361 -13.61 16.38 -0.61
C PRO A 361 -14.99 16.08 -1.24
N GLY A 362 -15.60 14.96 -0.88
CA GLY A 362 -16.86 14.48 -1.44
C GLY A 362 -16.78 13.91 -2.87
N VAL A 363 -15.59 13.73 -3.44
CA VAL A 363 -15.35 13.11 -4.76
C VAL A 363 -14.52 11.84 -4.58
N VAL A 364 -15.15 10.69 -4.79
CA VAL A 364 -14.54 9.38 -4.51
C VAL A 364 -14.51 8.48 -5.74
N VAL A 365 -13.44 7.69 -5.87
CA VAL A 365 -13.30 6.61 -6.84
C VAL A 365 -13.69 5.30 -6.16
N VAL A 366 -14.59 4.54 -6.79
CA VAL A 366 -15.21 3.34 -6.24
C VAL A 366 -15.34 2.25 -7.31
N TYR A 367 -15.38 0.98 -6.90
CA TYR A 367 -15.78 -0.08 -7.82
C TYR A 367 -17.26 0.00 -8.15
N ASN A 368 -17.60 -0.22 -9.43
CA ASN A 368 -18.99 -0.24 -9.90
C ASN A 368 -19.85 -1.32 -9.20
N ARG A 369 -19.25 -2.43 -8.76
CA ARG A 369 -19.94 -3.58 -8.15
C ARG A 369 -20.56 -3.32 -6.77
N ASN A 370 -20.11 -2.29 -6.05
CA ASN A 370 -20.58 -1.97 -4.68
C ASN A 370 -21.84 -1.12 -4.72
N THR A 371 -22.89 -1.65 -5.35
CA THR A 371 -24.11 -0.92 -5.74
C THR A 371 -24.83 -0.23 -4.58
N ILE A 372 -24.92 -0.88 -3.40
CA ILE A 372 -25.66 -0.35 -2.26
C ILE A 372 -24.87 0.77 -1.60
N THR A 373 -23.59 0.55 -1.36
CA THR A 373 -22.67 1.56 -0.79
C THR A 373 -22.58 2.77 -1.70
N ASN A 374 -22.43 2.56 -3.01
CA ASN A 374 -22.41 3.64 -4.00
C ASN A 374 -23.71 4.46 -3.95
N ALA A 375 -24.88 3.80 -3.92
CA ALA A 375 -26.16 4.49 -3.83
C ALA A 375 -26.29 5.30 -2.52
N ILE A 376 -25.78 4.78 -1.40
CA ILE A 376 -25.75 5.51 -0.13
C ILE A 376 -24.86 6.74 -0.25
N LEU A 377 -23.63 6.61 -0.77
CA LEU A 377 -22.72 7.74 -0.97
C LEU A 377 -23.33 8.82 -1.87
N GLU A 378 -23.96 8.44 -2.98
CA GLU A 378 -24.70 9.37 -3.86
C GLU A 378 -25.85 10.07 -3.10
N SER A 379 -26.59 9.34 -2.26
CA SER A 379 -27.66 9.92 -1.43
C SER A 379 -27.16 10.91 -0.38
N LYS A 380 -25.88 10.80 0.01
CA LYS A 380 -25.17 11.73 0.91
C LYS A 380 -24.52 12.89 0.17
N GLY A 381 -24.71 12.99 -1.15
CA GLY A 381 -24.25 14.11 -1.97
C GLY A 381 -22.83 13.96 -2.51
N LEU A 382 -22.22 12.78 -2.42
CA LEU A 382 -20.88 12.55 -2.97
C LEU A 382 -20.93 12.35 -4.48
N LYS A 383 -19.92 12.87 -5.19
CA LYS A 383 -19.64 12.54 -6.60
C LYS A 383 -18.85 11.25 -6.66
N LEU A 384 -19.35 10.27 -7.42
CA LEU A 384 -18.67 9.00 -7.61
C LEU A 384 -18.04 8.91 -9.00
N ILE A 385 -16.80 8.43 -9.05
CA ILE A 385 -16.14 7.97 -10.26
C ILE A 385 -16.09 6.45 -10.18
N LYS A 386 -16.97 5.80 -10.93
CA LYS A 386 -17.14 4.34 -10.91
C LYS A 386 -16.18 3.71 -11.90
N ILE A 387 -15.33 2.81 -11.43
CA ILE A 387 -14.41 2.04 -12.28
C ILE A 387 -14.84 0.57 -12.35
N HIS A 388 -14.47 -0.10 -13.45
CA HIS A 388 -14.48 -1.56 -13.53
C HIS A 388 -13.24 -2.12 -12.83
N GLY A 389 -13.39 -3.25 -12.17
CA GLY A 389 -12.34 -3.90 -11.38
C GLY A 389 -12.69 -5.35 -11.09
N SER A 390 -13.22 -6.04 -12.10
CA SER A 390 -13.60 -7.45 -12.02
C SER A 390 -12.37 -8.34 -11.80
N GLU A 391 -11.26 -8.00 -12.45
CA GLU A 391 -10.00 -8.72 -12.34
C GLU A 391 -9.16 -8.16 -11.18
N LEU A 392 -9.12 -6.84 -11.00
CA LEU A 392 -8.34 -6.19 -9.94
C LEU A 392 -8.80 -6.55 -8.52
N VAL A 393 -10.11 -6.74 -8.29
CA VAL A 393 -10.62 -7.10 -6.96
C VAL A 393 -10.23 -8.53 -6.53
N ARG A 394 -9.74 -9.38 -7.43
CA ARG A 394 -9.31 -10.76 -7.09
C ARG A 394 -8.10 -10.79 -6.16
N GLY A 395 -7.34 -9.71 -6.08
CA GLY A 395 -6.29 -9.53 -5.07
C GLY A 395 -6.78 -9.01 -3.73
N ARG A 396 -8.10 -8.82 -3.54
CA ARG A 396 -8.74 -8.23 -2.34
C ARG A 396 -8.25 -6.82 -2.00
N GLY A 397 -8.45 -5.88 -2.92
CA GLY A 397 -8.19 -4.48 -2.65
C GLY A 397 -8.99 -3.53 -3.52
N GLY A 398 -9.30 -2.37 -2.96
CA GLY A 398 -10.05 -1.29 -3.61
C GLY A 398 -9.17 -0.25 -4.32
N PRO A 399 -9.79 0.82 -4.87
CA PRO A 399 -9.07 1.95 -5.44
C PRO A 399 -8.06 2.61 -4.48
N ARG A 400 -8.33 2.61 -3.16
CA ARG A 400 -7.38 3.17 -2.18
C ARG A 400 -6.18 2.25 -1.96
N CYS A 401 -6.38 0.94 -1.91
CA CYS A 401 -5.28 -0.05 -1.88
C CYS A 401 -4.36 0.07 -3.10
N MET A 402 -4.92 0.35 -4.28
CA MET A 402 -4.16 0.46 -5.54
C MET A 402 -3.42 1.79 -5.74
N SER A 403 -3.46 2.70 -4.76
CA SER A 403 -2.94 4.05 -4.92
C SER A 403 -2.13 4.52 -3.72
N MET A 404 -1.13 5.37 -3.98
CA MET A 404 -0.35 6.06 -2.95
C MET A 404 -0.19 7.54 -3.32
N PRO A 405 -0.94 8.47 -2.70
CA PRO A 405 -0.83 9.91 -2.95
C PRO A 405 0.61 10.40 -2.74
N PHE A 406 1.15 11.20 -3.65
CA PHE A 406 2.43 11.90 -3.46
C PHE A 406 2.21 13.39 -3.18
N GLU A 407 1.11 13.96 -3.67
CA GLU A 407 0.77 15.36 -3.46
C GLU A 407 -0.75 15.54 -3.40
N ARG A 408 -1.23 16.22 -2.35
CA ARG A 408 -2.61 16.69 -2.18
C ARG A 408 -2.61 18.17 -1.80
N GLU A 409 -3.57 18.95 -2.30
CA GLU A 409 -3.77 20.33 -1.84
C GLU A 409 -4.13 20.38 -0.35
N ASP A 410 -3.69 21.43 0.34
CA ASP A 410 -3.99 21.68 1.76
C ASP A 410 -5.49 21.95 2.00
N ILE A 411 -5.93 21.68 3.24
CA ILE A 411 -7.29 21.96 3.74
C ILE A 411 -7.28 23.07 4.78
#